data_AF-A0A182MA71-F1
#
_entry.id   AF-A0A182MA71-F1
#
_cell.length_a   1.000
_cell.length_b   1.000
_cell.length_c   1.000
_cell.angle_alpha   90.00
_cell.angle_beta   90.00
_cell.angle_gamma   90.00
#
_symmetry.space_group_name_H-M   'P 1'
#
loop_
_entity.id
_entity.type
_entity.pdbx_description
1 polymer ?
#
loop_
_entity_poly.entity_id
_entity_poly.type
_entity_poly.pdbx_seq_one_letter_code
_entity_poly.pdbx_strand_id
1 'polypeptide(L)'
;MQVVERLKEIEPKHAEIKYRIINFVYSAKYNLVQKSDEFYRQVFNDKEGSLDKSIVLEDEMLYQLDHQPESADRSCLKFLKTIVENNMHVAGVGYTNCINDVERGIDKELENAQKLLEMDESEIFYQSLLDVFKGENIIAGPDAILAKLQNKSAEIDAFASDYMSGIFTIVEQFSSKLWSLRNYYQTCLSNNESILKVTYDASIAQLTNICLGSIVKK
;
A
#
# COMPACT_ATOMS: atom_id res chain seq x y z
N MET A 1 30.18 44.51 -15.72
CA MET A 1 28.71 44.64 -15.55
C MET A 1 28.00 43.31 -15.84
N GLN A 2 28.37 42.61 -16.92
CA GLN A 2 27.79 41.30 -17.31
C GLN A 2 27.77 40.21 -16.23
N VAL A 3 28.80 40.08 -15.39
CA VAL A 3 28.79 39.09 -14.28
C VAL A 3 27.63 39.33 -13.32
N VAL A 4 27.36 40.59 -12.97
CA VAL A 4 26.27 40.98 -12.05
C VAL A 4 24.91 40.78 -12.72
N GLU A 5 24.79 41.10 -14.01
CA GLU A 5 23.57 40.83 -14.78
C GLU A 5 23.27 39.33 -14.82
N ARG A 6 24.27 38.50 -15.10
CA ARG A 6 24.12 37.05 -15.13
C ARG A 6 23.74 36.46 -13.77
N LEU A 7 24.28 37.00 -12.68
CA LEU A 7 23.86 36.62 -11.32
C LEU A 7 22.39 36.97 -11.04
N LYS A 8 21.94 38.16 -11.47
CA LYS A 8 20.54 38.57 -11.34
C LYS A 8 19.60 37.67 -12.14
N GLU A 9 20.06 37.03 -13.19
CA GLU A 9 19.29 36.05 -13.96
C GLU A 9 19.24 34.66 -13.30
N ILE A 10 20.31 34.24 -12.62
CA ILE A 10 20.42 32.90 -12.03
C ILE A 10 19.82 32.85 -10.63
N GLU A 11 19.93 33.93 -9.84
CA GLU A 11 19.42 33.97 -8.46
C GLU A 11 17.92 33.60 -8.35
N PRO A 12 17.02 34.14 -9.18
CA PRO A 12 15.60 33.77 -9.10
C PRO A 12 15.36 32.30 -9.41
N LYS A 13 16.08 31.73 -10.40
CA LYS A 13 15.98 30.30 -10.75
C LYS A 13 16.46 29.41 -9.62
N HIS A 14 17.60 29.77 -9.02
CA HIS A 14 18.16 29.06 -7.88
C HIS A 14 17.19 29.07 -6.68
N ALA A 15 16.51 30.19 -6.42
CA ALA A 15 15.48 30.27 -5.39
C ALA A 15 14.23 29.43 -5.75
N GLU A 16 13.71 29.58 -6.97
CA GLU A 16 12.52 28.87 -7.46
C GLU A 16 12.67 27.35 -7.36
N ILE A 17 13.84 26.82 -7.72
CA ILE A 17 14.10 25.38 -7.68
C ILE A 17 14.06 24.83 -6.27
N LYS A 18 14.57 25.57 -5.27
CA LYS A 18 14.45 25.17 -3.86
C LYS A 18 12.99 25.05 -3.44
N TYR A 19 12.16 26.04 -3.78
CA TYR A 19 10.72 25.99 -3.51
C TYR A 19 10.04 24.82 -4.23
N ARG A 20 10.40 24.58 -5.49
CA ARG A 20 9.84 23.48 -6.28
C ARG A 20 10.14 22.12 -5.67
N ILE A 21 11.38 21.88 -5.23
CA ILE A 21 11.76 20.62 -4.58
C ILE A 21 10.96 20.46 -3.28
N ILE A 22 10.93 21.47 -2.41
CA ILE A 22 10.18 21.42 -1.14
C ILE A 22 8.70 21.10 -1.39
N ASN A 23 8.03 21.81 -2.31
CA ASN A 23 6.63 21.57 -2.64
C ASN A 23 6.39 20.17 -3.21
N PHE A 24 7.34 19.65 -3.99
CA PHE A 24 7.25 18.30 -4.55
C PHE A 24 7.30 17.23 -3.44
N VAL A 25 8.13 17.44 -2.41
CA VAL A 25 8.24 16.54 -1.25
C VAL A 25 6.96 16.54 -0.43
N TYR A 26 6.40 17.72 -0.15
CA TYR A 26 5.12 17.82 0.53
C TYR A 26 4.01 17.11 -0.26
N SER A 27 4.01 17.28 -1.58
CA SER A 27 3.07 16.59 -2.47
C SER A 27 3.27 15.07 -2.44
N ALA A 28 4.51 14.59 -2.39
CA ALA A 28 4.81 13.16 -2.27
C ALA A 28 4.35 12.58 -0.93
N LYS A 29 4.61 13.26 0.19
CA LYS A 29 4.11 12.87 1.53
C LYS A 29 2.59 12.81 1.56
N TYR A 30 1.92 13.81 0.99
CA TYR A 30 0.47 13.81 0.86
C TYR A 30 -0.03 12.63 0.01
N ASN A 31 0.65 12.32 -1.08
CA ASN A 31 0.31 11.19 -1.94
C ASN A 31 0.43 9.83 -1.21
N LEU A 32 1.45 9.65 -0.36
CA LEU A 32 1.54 8.44 0.48
C LEU A 32 0.30 8.24 1.36
N VAL A 33 -0.21 9.31 1.97
CA VAL A 33 -1.42 9.27 2.80
C VAL A 33 -2.63 8.90 1.95
N GLN A 34 -2.83 9.56 0.80
CA GLN A 34 -3.96 9.26 -0.09
C GLN A 34 -3.94 7.81 -0.58
N LYS A 35 -2.78 7.29 -0.97
CA LYS A 35 -2.63 5.89 -1.41
C LYS A 35 -2.89 4.90 -0.28
N SER A 36 -2.50 5.24 0.95
CA SER A 36 -2.82 4.43 2.13
C SER A 36 -4.33 4.38 2.38
N ASP A 37 -5.02 5.52 2.29
CA ASP A 37 -6.48 5.59 2.43
C ASP A 37 -7.19 4.78 1.33
N GLU A 38 -6.75 4.90 0.08
CA GLU A 38 -7.28 4.11 -1.03
C GLU A 38 -7.07 2.61 -0.82
N PHE A 39 -5.89 2.22 -0.31
CA PHE A 39 -5.58 0.83 0.02
C PHE A 39 -6.53 0.29 1.11
N TYR A 40 -6.76 1.03 2.20
CA TYR A 40 -7.69 0.61 3.25
C TYR A 40 -9.11 0.40 2.72
N ARG A 41 -9.60 1.29 1.85
CA ARG A 41 -10.92 1.11 1.21
C ARG A 41 -10.99 -0.19 0.40
N GLN A 42 -9.92 -0.52 -0.32
CA GLN A 42 -9.85 -1.78 -1.07
C GLN A 42 -9.83 -2.99 -0.15
N VAL A 43 -9.04 -2.95 0.94
CA VAL A 43 -9.01 -4.01 1.96
C VAL A 43 -10.39 -4.23 2.58
N PHE A 44 -11.12 -3.17 2.90
CA PHE A 44 -12.47 -3.31 3.46
C PHE A 44 -13.45 -3.95 2.48
N ASN A 45 -13.45 -3.52 1.21
CA ASN A 45 -14.31 -4.11 0.19
C ASN A 45 -13.97 -5.59 -0.07
N ASP A 46 -12.68 -5.93 -0.14
CA ASP A 46 -12.22 -7.31 -0.33
C ASP A 46 -12.65 -8.18 0.87
N LYS A 47 -12.56 -7.65 2.10
CA LYS A 47 -12.99 -8.33 3.33
C LYS A 47 -14.50 -8.56 3.37
N GLU A 48 -15.28 -7.52 3.12
CA GLU A 48 -16.75 -7.57 3.12
C GLU A 48 -17.25 -8.63 2.14
N GLY A 49 -16.79 -8.57 0.88
CA GLY A 49 -17.18 -9.56 -0.12
C GLY A 49 -16.76 -10.99 0.22
N SER A 50 -15.68 -11.18 0.97
CA SER A 50 -15.23 -12.50 1.42
C SER A 50 -16.05 -13.06 2.59
N LEU A 51 -16.38 -12.19 3.55
CA LEU A 51 -17.25 -12.53 4.67
C LEU A 51 -18.67 -12.87 4.20
N ASP A 52 -19.23 -12.10 3.28
CA ASP A 52 -20.57 -12.35 2.72
C ASP A 52 -20.69 -13.76 2.15
N LYS A 53 -19.71 -14.19 1.34
CA LYS A 53 -19.69 -15.56 0.80
C LYS A 53 -19.61 -16.61 1.90
N SER A 54 -18.83 -16.35 2.94
CA SER A 54 -18.65 -17.28 4.05
C SER A 54 -19.93 -17.43 4.87
N ILE A 55 -20.64 -16.32 5.12
CA ILE A 55 -21.94 -16.30 5.79
C ILE A 55 -22.98 -17.04 4.95
N VAL A 56 -23.01 -16.82 3.63
CA VAL A 56 -23.94 -17.55 2.75
C VAL A 56 -23.70 -19.07 2.82
N LEU A 57 -22.44 -19.51 2.82
CA LEU A 57 -22.10 -20.93 2.97
C LEU A 57 -22.56 -21.49 4.33
N GLU A 58 -22.36 -20.74 5.42
CA GLU A 58 -22.85 -21.12 6.75
C GLU A 58 -24.38 -21.22 6.79
N ASP A 59 -25.09 -20.22 6.27
CA ASP A 59 -26.54 -20.18 6.21
C ASP A 59 -27.13 -21.34 5.40
N GLU A 60 -26.53 -21.65 4.25
CA GLU A 60 -26.91 -22.81 3.43
C GLU A 60 -26.74 -24.10 4.21
N MET A 61 -25.63 -24.23 4.93
CA MET A 61 -25.30 -25.42 5.71
C MET A 61 -26.24 -25.62 6.89
N LEU A 62 -26.48 -24.58 7.67
CA LEU A 62 -27.42 -24.59 8.79
C LEU A 62 -28.83 -24.91 8.30
N TYR A 63 -29.24 -24.35 7.15
CA TYR A 63 -30.50 -24.69 6.53
C TYR A 63 -30.61 -26.19 6.22
N GLN A 64 -29.58 -26.79 5.61
CA GLN A 64 -29.56 -28.23 5.37
C GLN A 64 -29.71 -29.01 6.67
N LEU A 65 -28.97 -28.67 7.72
CA LEU A 65 -28.99 -29.43 8.97
C LEU A 65 -30.31 -29.30 9.74
N ASP A 66 -30.93 -28.12 9.75
CA ASP A 66 -32.12 -27.82 10.55
C ASP A 66 -33.43 -28.32 9.89
N HIS A 67 -33.43 -28.59 8.58
CA HIS A 67 -34.62 -29.01 7.82
C HIS A 67 -34.66 -30.51 7.48
N GLN A 68 -34.03 -31.35 8.30
CA GLN A 68 -33.97 -32.80 8.07
C GLN A 68 -35.24 -33.54 8.56
N PRO A 69 -35.68 -34.59 7.83
CA PRO A 69 -36.80 -35.43 8.24
C PRO A 69 -36.51 -36.15 9.56
N GLU A 70 -37.57 -36.62 10.23
CA GLU A 70 -37.44 -37.35 11.51
C GLU A 70 -36.64 -38.66 11.40
N SER A 71 -36.54 -39.22 10.20
CA SER A 71 -35.75 -40.42 9.92
C SER A 71 -34.24 -40.20 9.99
N ALA A 72 -33.77 -38.95 9.97
CA ALA A 72 -32.34 -38.63 10.08
C ALA A 72 -31.84 -38.80 11.53
N ASP A 73 -30.57 -39.22 11.69
CA ASP A 73 -29.96 -39.40 13.00
C ASP A 73 -29.73 -38.04 13.69
N ARG A 74 -30.57 -37.71 14.67
CA ARG A 74 -30.52 -36.43 15.40
C ARG A 74 -29.22 -36.22 16.19
N SER A 75 -28.59 -37.29 16.71
CA SER A 75 -27.31 -37.17 17.41
C SER A 75 -26.19 -36.84 16.42
N CYS A 76 -26.20 -37.50 15.25
CA CYS A 76 -25.27 -37.21 14.16
C CYS A 76 -25.43 -35.78 13.64
N LEU A 77 -26.67 -35.31 13.42
CA LEU A 77 -26.95 -33.93 12.99
C LEU A 77 -26.43 -32.89 13.99
N LYS A 78 -26.62 -33.11 15.30
CA LYS A 78 -26.10 -32.22 16.34
C LYS A 78 -24.57 -32.15 16.30
N PHE A 79 -23.92 -33.30 16.07
CA PHE A 79 -22.47 -33.35 15.94
C PHE A 79 -21.98 -32.63 14.67
N LEU A 80 -22.65 -32.82 13.53
CA LEU A 80 -22.35 -32.05 12.31
C LEU A 80 -22.49 -30.56 12.54
N LYS A 81 -23.55 -30.11 13.19
CA LYS A 81 -23.75 -28.69 13.55
C LYS A 81 -22.57 -28.14 14.35
N THR A 82 -22.09 -28.90 15.33
CA THR A 82 -20.90 -28.53 16.11
C THR A 82 -19.64 -28.45 15.24
N ILE A 83 -19.48 -29.34 14.26
CA ILE A 83 -18.36 -29.28 13.30
C ILE A 83 -18.44 -28.00 12.46
N VAL A 84 -19.63 -27.63 11.97
CA VAL A 84 -19.84 -26.38 11.21
C VAL A 84 -19.39 -25.18 12.02
N GLU A 85 -19.94 -25.02 13.22
CA GLU A 85 -19.68 -23.91 14.12
C GLU A 85 -18.18 -23.79 14.41
N ASN A 86 -17.51 -24.91 14.72
CA ASN A 86 -16.07 -24.93 14.95
C ASN A 86 -15.25 -24.51 13.72
N ASN A 87 -15.64 -24.93 12.52
CA ASN A 87 -14.94 -24.53 11.31
C ASN A 87 -15.15 -23.05 10.99
N MET A 88 -16.34 -22.51 11.24
CA MET A 88 -16.60 -21.07 11.12
C MET A 88 -15.76 -20.26 12.10
N HIS A 89 -15.59 -20.73 13.34
CA HIS A 89 -14.67 -20.11 14.29
C HIS A 89 -13.21 -20.13 13.81
N VAL A 90 -12.73 -21.25 13.29
CA VAL A 90 -11.36 -21.36 12.76
C VAL A 90 -11.17 -20.43 11.56
N ALA A 91 -12.13 -20.35 10.65
CA ALA A 91 -12.08 -19.42 9.52
C ALA A 91 -12.08 -17.95 9.99
N GLY A 92 -12.87 -17.60 11.02
CA GLY A 92 -12.84 -16.27 11.65
C GLY A 92 -11.46 -15.89 12.17
N VAL A 93 -10.72 -16.84 12.77
CA VAL A 93 -9.31 -16.64 13.15
C VAL A 93 -8.45 -16.43 11.92
N GLY A 94 -8.64 -17.22 10.86
CA GLY A 94 -7.95 -17.06 9.58
C GLY A 94 -8.12 -15.66 8.96
N TYR A 95 -9.36 -15.17 8.88
CA TYR A 95 -9.66 -13.80 8.43
C TYR A 95 -8.99 -12.73 9.29
N THR A 96 -8.97 -12.94 10.61
CA THR A 96 -8.30 -12.04 11.57
C THR A 96 -6.79 -12.01 11.34
N ASN A 97 -6.18 -13.15 11.05
CA ASN A 97 -4.75 -13.21 10.75
C ASN A 97 -4.43 -12.52 9.42
N CYS A 98 -5.24 -12.73 8.38
CA CYS A 98 -5.05 -12.05 7.09
C CYS A 98 -5.04 -10.52 7.24
N ILE A 99 -5.96 -9.95 8.03
CA ILE A 99 -6.02 -8.49 8.23
C ILE A 99 -4.83 -7.99 9.06
N ASN A 100 -4.44 -8.71 10.11
CA ASN A 100 -3.30 -8.33 10.94
C ASN A 100 -1.97 -8.38 10.17
N ASP A 101 -1.83 -9.32 9.23
CA ASP A 101 -0.66 -9.41 8.36
C ASP A 101 -0.58 -8.23 7.39
N VAL A 102 -1.72 -7.83 6.84
CA VAL A 102 -1.82 -6.66 5.97
C VAL A 102 -1.52 -5.37 6.72
N GLU A 103 -2.09 -5.18 7.92
CA GLU A 103 -1.87 -4.00 8.77
C GLU A 103 -0.37 -3.81 9.06
N ARG A 104 0.29 -4.89 9.52
CA ARG A 104 1.75 -4.86 9.76
C ARG A 104 2.54 -4.58 8.48
N GLY A 105 2.03 -5.04 7.34
CA GLY A 105 2.61 -4.78 6.03
C GLY A 105 2.54 -3.30 5.66
N ILE A 106 1.36 -2.68 5.72
CA ILE A 106 1.19 -1.27 5.36
C ILE A 106 1.96 -0.36 6.30
N ASP A 107 1.94 -0.60 7.61
CA ASP A 107 2.69 0.20 8.59
C ASP A 107 4.18 0.22 8.27
N LYS A 108 4.74 -0.96 7.97
CA LYS A 108 6.16 -1.09 7.62
C LYS A 108 6.49 -0.36 6.32
N GLU A 109 5.68 -0.52 5.29
CA GLU A 109 5.95 0.13 3.99
C GLU A 109 5.75 1.65 4.06
N LEU A 110 4.79 2.13 4.86
CA LEU A 110 4.58 3.55 5.12
C LEU A 110 5.75 4.14 5.90
N GLU A 111 6.20 3.48 6.96
CA GLU A 111 7.39 3.89 7.73
C GLU A 111 8.64 3.97 6.83
N ASN A 112 8.86 2.97 5.97
CA ASN A 112 9.98 2.96 5.03
C ASN A 112 9.89 4.13 4.03
N ALA A 113 8.71 4.35 3.42
CA ALA A 113 8.52 5.43 2.47
C ALA A 113 8.68 6.80 3.14
N GLN A 114 8.18 6.97 4.38
CA GLN A 114 8.36 8.20 5.15
C GLN A 114 9.84 8.45 5.45
N LYS A 115 10.60 7.46 5.90
CA LYS A 115 12.05 7.59 6.15
C LYS A 115 12.82 7.96 4.88
N LEU A 116 12.45 7.42 3.73
CA LEU A 116 13.07 7.77 2.45
C LEU A 116 12.71 9.19 1.98
N LEU A 117 11.55 9.72 2.42
CA LEU A 117 11.13 11.11 2.20
C LEU A 117 11.52 12.08 3.35
N GLU A 118 12.11 11.57 4.43
CA GLU A 118 12.74 12.38 5.48
C GLU A 118 14.06 12.89 4.94
N MET A 119 13.98 14.06 4.33
CA MET A 119 15.10 14.69 3.67
C MET A 119 15.91 15.52 4.63
N ASP A 120 17.23 15.50 4.43
CA ASP A 120 18.07 16.55 4.93
C ASP A 120 17.88 17.80 4.06
N GLU A 121 16.98 18.68 4.49
CA GLU A 121 16.73 19.95 3.80
C GLU A 121 17.99 20.83 3.71
N SER A 122 19.03 20.52 4.50
CA SER A 122 20.33 21.20 4.46
C SER A 122 20.97 21.14 3.07
N GLU A 123 20.83 20.04 2.33
CA GLU A 123 21.41 19.90 0.98
C GLU A 123 20.76 20.87 -0.02
N ILE A 124 19.48 21.18 0.16
CA ILE A 124 18.72 22.11 -0.67
C ILE A 124 19.00 23.55 -0.23
N PHE A 125 19.01 23.82 1.08
CA PHE A 125 19.18 25.17 1.60
C PHE A 125 20.62 25.68 1.45
N TYR A 126 21.62 24.84 1.70
CA TYR A 126 23.04 25.23 1.68
C TYR A 126 23.71 25.14 0.30
N GLN A 127 22.96 24.86 -0.77
CA GLN A 127 23.48 25.10 -2.12
C GLN A 127 23.90 26.56 -2.27
N SER A 128 25.22 26.77 -2.43
CA SER A 128 25.83 28.08 -2.56
C SER A 128 25.74 28.55 -4.00
N LEU A 129 25.16 29.73 -4.24
CA LEU A 129 25.16 30.39 -5.55
C LEU A 129 26.47 31.17 -5.80
N LEU A 130 27.11 31.65 -4.74
CA LEU A 130 28.23 32.61 -4.81
C LEU A 130 29.60 31.93 -4.78
N ASP A 131 29.66 30.60 -4.74
CA ASP A 131 30.90 29.84 -4.77
C ASP A 131 31.66 29.98 -6.09
N VAL A 132 30.97 30.36 -7.16
CA VAL A 132 31.54 30.72 -8.48
C VAL A 132 32.65 31.78 -8.41
N PHE A 133 32.68 32.60 -7.34
CA PHE A 133 33.70 33.63 -7.13
C PHE A 133 34.97 33.12 -6.43
N LYS A 134 34.94 31.91 -5.83
CA LYS A 134 36.10 31.39 -5.10
C LYS A 134 37.30 31.26 -6.04
N GLY A 135 38.40 31.92 -5.67
CA GLY A 135 39.67 31.91 -6.41
C GLY A 135 39.70 32.80 -7.66
N GLU A 136 38.63 33.54 -7.96
CA GLU A 136 38.55 34.40 -9.15
C GLU A 136 38.59 35.88 -8.78
N ASN A 137 39.04 36.72 -9.72
CA ASN A 137 38.99 38.18 -9.60
C ASN A 137 37.97 38.75 -10.57
N ILE A 138 36.88 39.31 -10.03
CA ILE A 138 35.76 39.87 -10.81
C ILE A 138 36.17 41.01 -11.76
N ILE A 139 37.24 41.74 -11.44
CA ILE A 139 37.72 42.87 -12.24
C ILE A 139 38.72 42.39 -13.30
N ALA A 140 39.63 41.49 -12.93
CA ALA A 140 40.73 41.05 -13.80
C ALA A 140 40.40 39.84 -14.69
N GLY A 141 39.37 39.05 -14.36
CA GLY A 141 39.01 37.82 -15.07
C GLY A 141 37.50 37.52 -15.04
N PRO A 142 36.64 38.41 -15.57
CA PRO A 142 35.19 38.22 -15.54
C PRO A 142 34.71 36.99 -16.34
N ASP A 143 35.42 36.62 -17.41
CA ASP A 143 35.04 35.52 -18.30
C ASP A 143 35.07 34.15 -17.59
N ALA A 144 36.04 33.95 -16.69
CA ALA A 144 36.14 32.74 -15.88
C ALA A 144 34.92 32.59 -14.95
N ILE A 145 34.44 33.69 -14.38
CA ILE A 145 33.24 33.71 -13.53
C ILE A 145 31.99 33.49 -14.37
N LEU A 146 31.89 34.09 -15.56
CA LEU A 146 30.76 33.86 -16.48
C LEU A 146 30.64 32.40 -16.90
N ALA A 147 31.75 31.73 -17.20
CA ALA A 147 31.78 30.30 -17.49
C ALA A 147 31.30 29.47 -16.28
N LYS A 148 31.79 29.79 -15.07
CA LYS A 148 31.33 29.12 -13.83
C LYS A 148 29.84 29.34 -13.58
N LEU A 149 29.31 30.55 -13.81
CA LEU A 149 27.88 30.84 -13.69
C LEU A 149 27.02 30.04 -14.68
N GLN A 150 27.51 29.81 -15.89
CA GLN A 150 26.80 28.99 -16.87
C GLN A 150 26.75 27.52 -16.45
N ASN A 151 27.88 26.97 -15.97
CA ASN A 151 27.91 25.61 -15.42
C ASN A 151 27.00 25.50 -14.20
N LYS A 152 27.00 26.50 -13.32
CA LYS A 152 26.15 26.53 -12.12
C LYS A 152 24.66 26.42 -12.45
N SER A 153 24.20 27.10 -13.51
CA SER A 153 22.81 26.99 -13.97
C SER A 153 22.47 25.55 -14.36
N ALA A 154 23.35 24.87 -15.09
CA ALA A 154 23.13 23.48 -15.50
C ALA A 154 23.19 22.50 -14.31
N GLU A 155 24.09 22.74 -13.35
CA GLU A 155 24.16 21.97 -12.10
C GLU A 155 22.88 22.08 -11.28
N ILE A 156 22.32 23.29 -11.15
CA ILE A 156 21.06 23.53 -10.44
C ILE A 156 19.89 22.78 -11.10
N ASP A 157 19.79 22.84 -12.42
CA ASP A 157 18.73 22.14 -13.18
C ASP A 157 18.86 20.61 -13.06
N ALA A 158 20.08 20.08 -13.19
CA ALA A 158 20.36 18.65 -13.04
C ALA A 158 20.05 18.15 -11.63
N PHE A 159 20.48 18.90 -10.61
CA PHE A 159 20.20 18.58 -9.21
C PHE A 159 18.69 18.47 -8.96
N ALA A 160 17.90 19.45 -9.43
CA ALA A 160 16.45 19.42 -9.26
C ALA A 160 15.79 18.20 -9.92
N SER A 161 16.22 17.88 -11.14
CA SER A 161 15.70 16.75 -11.91
C SER A 161 15.99 15.42 -11.21
N ASP A 162 17.24 15.19 -10.81
CA ASP A 162 17.66 13.96 -10.14
C ASP A 162 16.91 13.78 -8.81
N TYR A 163 16.76 14.88 -8.07
CA TYR A 163 16.05 14.89 -6.79
C TYR A 163 14.57 14.54 -6.94
N MET A 164 13.87 15.19 -7.87
CA MET A 164 12.45 14.92 -8.14
C MET A 164 12.24 13.50 -8.65
N SER A 165 13.16 12.98 -9.47
CA SER A 165 13.13 11.59 -9.95
C SER A 165 13.27 10.58 -8.82
N GLY A 166 14.16 10.84 -7.85
CA GLY A 166 14.32 10.03 -6.64
C GLY A 166 13.03 9.96 -5.81
N ILE A 167 12.43 11.12 -5.53
CA ILE A 167 11.15 11.20 -4.79
C ILE A 167 10.03 10.48 -5.53
N PHE A 168 9.92 10.67 -6.85
CA PHE A 168 8.92 9.97 -7.66
C PHE A 168 9.08 8.45 -7.57
N THR A 169 10.33 7.96 -7.64
CA THR A 169 10.65 6.54 -7.51
C THR A 169 10.19 5.98 -6.16
N ILE A 170 10.35 6.72 -5.06
CA ILE A 170 9.89 6.30 -3.73
C ILE A 170 8.37 6.12 -3.71
N VAL A 171 7.61 7.07 -4.26
CA VAL A 171 6.14 7.00 -4.30
C VAL A 171 5.65 5.83 -5.18
N GLU A 172 6.30 5.58 -6.30
CA GLU A 172 5.97 4.45 -7.19
C GLU A 172 6.31 3.11 -6.52
N GLN A 173 7.44 3.00 -5.84
CA GLN A 173 7.79 1.80 -5.07
C GLN A 173 6.76 1.53 -3.98
N PHE A 174 6.37 2.55 -3.21
CA PHE A 174 5.32 2.41 -2.20
C PHE A 174 4.01 1.92 -2.82
N SER A 175 3.59 2.49 -3.95
CA SER A 175 2.39 2.05 -4.69
C SER A 175 2.45 0.58 -5.11
N SER A 176 3.61 0.15 -5.62
CA SER A 176 3.84 -1.25 -6.00
C SER A 176 3.79 -2.21 -4.80
N LYS A 177 4.30 -1.77 -3.65
CA LYS A 177 4.24 -2.54 -2.40
C LYS A 177 2.82 -2.68 -1.88
N LEU A 178 2.03 -1.60 -1.90
CA LEU A 178 0.61 -1.66 -1.56
C LEU A 178 -0.15 -2.62 -2.48
N TRP A 179 0.11 -2.57 -3.79
CA TRP A 179 -0.50 -3.53 -4.73
C TRP A 179 -0.14 -4.99 -4.39
N SER A 180 1.12 -5.25 -4.05
CA SER A 180 1.59 -6.58 -3.66
C SER A 180 0.93 -7.07 -2.35
N LEU A 181 0.81 -6.18 -1.36
CA LEU A 181 0.13 -6.47 -0.09
C LEU A 181 -1.35 -6.79 -0.30
N ARG A 182 -2.02 -6.05 -1.20
CA ARG A 182 -3.42 -6.34 -1.55
C ARG A 182 -3.58 -7.70 -2.19
N ASN A 183 -2.73 -8.06 -3.14
CA ASN A 183 -2.80 -9.38 -3.78
C ASN A 183 -2.57 -10.52 -2.78
N TYR A 184 -1.62 -10.33 -1.86
CA TYR A 184 -1.40 -11.25 -0.75
C TYR A 184 -2.66 -11.38 0.11
N TYR A 185 -3.29 -10.26 0.46
CA TYR A 185 -4.54 -10.25 1.21
C TYR A 185 -5.66 -11.03 0.53
N GLN A 186 -5.92 -10.73 -0.75
CA GLN A 186 -6.95 -11.40 -1.55
C GLN A 186 -6.70 -12.91 -1.66
N THR A 187 -5.44 -13.31 -1.78
CA THR A 187 -5.04 -14.72 -1.77
C THR A 187 -5.32 -15.37 -0.41
N CYS A 188 -4.98 -14.68 0.68
CA CYS A 188 -5.24 -15.14 2.05
C CYS A 188 -6.75 -15.33 2.30
N LEU A 189 -7.57 -14.36 1.87
CA LEU A 189 -9.04 -14.46 1.93
C LEU A 189 -9.55 -15.65 1.12
N SER A 190 -9.13 -15.77 -0.14
CA SER A 190 -9.55 -16.86 -1.03
C SER A 190 -9.18 -18.24 -0.50
N ASN A 191 -8.03 -18.37 0.17
CA ASN A 191 -7.64 -19.61 0.82
C ASN A 191 -8.57 -19.98 1.98
N ASN A 192 -8.97 -19.00 2.82
CA ASN A 192 -9.94 -19.22 3.89
C ASN A 192 -11.32 -19.61 3.33
N GLU A 193 -11.80 -18.92 2.30
CA GLU A 193 -13.05 -19.27 1.59
C GLU A 193 -12.99 -20.71 1.05
N SER A 194 -11.88 -21.10 0.43
CA SER A 194 -11.69 -22.44 -0.13
C SER A 194 -11.72 -23.52 0.96
N ILE A 195 -11.08 -23.30 2.09
CA ILE A 195 -11.11 -24.22 3.23
C ILE A 195 -12.53 -24.39 3.77
N LEU A 196 -13.26 -23.28 3.96
CA LEU A 196 -14.66 -23.33 4.38
C LEU A 196 -15.53 -24.11 3.39
N LYS A 197 -15.33 -23.89 2.09
CA LYS A 197 -16.04 -24.63 1.05
C LYS A 197 -15.76 -26.13 1.11
N VAL A 198 -14.51 -26.54 1.31
CA VAL A 198 -14.16 -27.96 1.46
C VAL A 198 -14.85 -28.56 2.68
N THR A 199 -14.88 -27.84 3.80
CA THR A 199 -15.60 -28.28 5.01
C THR A 199 -17.10 -28.42 4.76
N TYR A 200 -17.70 -27.48 4.04
CA TYR A 200 -19.10 -27.54 3.64
C TYR A 200 -19.37 -28.80 2.80
N ASP A 201 -18.61 -29.00 1.72
CA ASP A 201 -18.79 -30.15 0.83
C ASP A 201 -18.61 -31.48 1.59
N ALA A 202 -17.64 -31.55 2.52
CA ALA A 202 -17.42 -32.73 3.37
C ALA A 202 -18.61 -32.99 4.31
N SER A 203 -19.17 -31.96 4.91
CA SER A 203 -20.28 -32.08 5.85
C SER A 203 -21.60 -32.42 5.15
N ILE A 204 -21.80 -31.94 3.92
CA ILE A 204 -22.89 -32.37 3.05
C ILE A 204 -22.79 -33.87 2.73
N ALA A 205 -21.58 -34.36 2.45
CA ALA A 205 -21.36 -35.79 2.27
C ALA A 205 -21.63 -36.59 3.55
N GLN A 206 -21.23 -36.08 4.72
CA GLN A 206 -21.51 -36.73 6.01
C GLN A 206 -23.00 -36.71 6.35
N LEU A 207 -23.71 -35.62 6.05
CA LEU A 207 -25.15 -35.50 6.23
C LEU A 207 -25.90 -36.63 5.51
N THR A 208 -25.56 -36.85 4.24
CA THR A 208 -26.26 -37.80 3.36
C THR A 208 -25.82 -39.25 3.58
N ASN A 209 -24.52 -39.51 3.76
CA ASN A 209 -23.99 -40.87 3.82
C ASN A 209 -23.87 -41.43 5.25
N ILE A 210 -23.84 -40.59 6.27
CA ILE A 210 -23.64 -41.00 7.67
C ILE A 210 -24.86 -40.66 8.51
N CYS A 211 -25.31 -39.41 8.49
CA CYS A 211 -26.42 -38.97 9.34
C CYS A 211 -27.83 -39.33 8.81
N LEU A 212 -27.90 -40.11 7.72
CA LEU A 212 -29.16 -40.56 7.10
C LEU A 212 -30.08 -39.38 6.69
N GLY A 213 -29.48 -38.22 6.42
CA GLY A 213 -30.17 -37.04 5.94
C GLY A 213 -30.27 -36.99 4.41
N SER A 214 -30.84 -35.90 3.92
CA SER A 214 -31.02 -35.63 2.49
C SER A 214 -30.78 -34.16 2.18
N ILE A 215 -30.49 -33.83 0.92
CA ILE A 215 -30.35 -32.44 0.49
C ILE A 215 -31.73 -31.82 0.30
N VAL A 216 -31.98 -30.74 1.02
CA VAL A 216 -33.26 -30.01 1.04
C VAL A 216 -33.13 -28.75 0.20
N LYS A 217 -34.15 -28.44 -0.60
CA LYS A 217 -34.17 -27.18 -1.35
C LYS A 217 -34.61 -26.04 -0.43
N LYS A 218 -33.89 -24.93 -0.53
CA LYS A 218 -34.26 -23.65 0.09
C LYS A 218 -35.37 -22.97 -0.71
#